data_AF-A0A6J4UE29-F1
#
_entry.id   AF-A0A6J4UE29-F1
#
_cell.length_a   1.000
_cell.length_b   1.000
_cell.length_c   1.000
_cell.angle_alpha   90.00
_cell.angle_beta   90.00
_cell.angle_gamma   90.00
#
_symmetry.space_group_name_H-M   'P 1'
#
loop_
_entity.id
_entity.type
_entity.pdbx_description
1 polymer ?
#
loop_
_entity_poly.entity_id
_entity_poly.type
_entity_poly.pdbx_seq_one_letter_code
_entity_poly.pdbx_strand_id
1 'polypeptide(L)' 'MVWPETGLQVTVRAPRRPKDTLGEDDELALQVDFVTLSLSPLEFIQLASSLRLSVDGLLEQHPGLQRAVIAAFDLRA' A
#
# COMPACT_ATOMS: atom_id res chain seq x y z
N MET A 1 -9.91 -4.13 -0.11
CA MET A 1 -9.67 -4.18 -1.56
C MET A 1 -9.34 -5.62 -1.91
N VAL A 2 -9.81 -6.13 -3.04
CA VAL A 2 -9.35 -7.42 -3.57
C VAL A 2 -8.32 -7.11 -4.64
N TRP A 3 -7.14 -7.72 -4.55
CA TRP A 3 -6.13 -7.64 -5.60
C TRP A 3 -6.63 -8.47 -6.79
N PRO A 4 -6.99 -7.87 -7.94
CA PRO A 4 -7.66 -8.60 -9.03
C PRO A 4 -6.84 -9.77 -9.60
N GLU A 5 -5.53 -9.59 -9.77
CA GLU A 5 -4.66 -10.57 -10.42
C GLU A 5 -4.41 -11.81 -9.55
N THR A 6 -4.50 -11.67 -8.22
CA THR A 6 -4.18 -12.75 -7.27
C THR A 6 -5.39 -13.23 -6.49
N GLY A 7 -6.49 -12.46 -6.48
CA GLY A 7 -7.67 -12.69 -5.65
C GLY A 7 -7.47 -12.39 -4.17
N LEU A 8 -6.28 -11.93 -3.75
CA LEU A 8 -5.96 -11.75 -2.34
C LEU A 8 -6.69 -10.55 -1.73
N GLN A 9 -7.19 -10.69 -0.51
CA GLN A 9 -7.78 -9.57 0.21
C GLN A 9 -6.67 -8.69 0.82
N VAL A 10 -6.67 -7.42 0.42
CA VAL A 10 -5.80 -6.38 1.00
C VAL A 10 -6.64 -5.44 1.86
N THR A 11 -6.28 -5.32 3.12
CA THR A 11 -6.97 -4.47 4.11
C THR A 11 -5.96 -3.64 4.89
N VAL A 12 -6.20 -2.34 4.97
CA VAL A 12 -5.46 -1.45 5.88
C VAL A 12 -6.40 -1.00 6.98
N ARG A 13 -5.99 -1.15 8.24
CA ARG A 13 -6.75 -0.69 9.41
C ARG A 13 -5.90 0.31 10.18
N ALA A 14 -6.51 1.45 10.47
CA ALA A 14 -5.96 2.47 11.36
C ALA A 14 -6.81 2.56 12.63
N PRO A 15 -6.23 2.94 13.78
CA PRO A 15 -6.99 3.16 14.99
C PRO A 15 -7.97 4.32 14.79
N ARG A 16 -9.17 4.18 15.36
CA ARG A 16 -10.18 5.25 15.31
C ARG A 16 -9.78 6.35 16.28
N ARG A 17 -9.21 7.44 15.74
CA ARG A 17 -8.84 8.63 16.50
C ARG A 17 -9.49 9.90 15.93
N PRO A 18 -9.65 10.97 16.73
CA PRO A 18 -9.97 12.28 16.20
C PRO A 18 -9.01 12.70 15.09
N LYS A 19 -9.48 13.54 14.16
CA LYS A 19 -8.66 14.04 13.06
C LYS A 19 -7.35 14.65 13.60
N ASP A 20 -6.23 14.34 12.93
CA ASP A 20 -4.89 14.86 13.25
C ASP A 20 -4.35 14.47 14.65
N THR A 21 -4.83 13.37 15.23
CA THR A 21 -4.36 12.87 16.55
C THR A 21 -3.71 11.48 16.51
N LEU A 22 -3.42 10.99 15.31
CA LEU A 22 -2.60 9.79 15.12
C LEU A 22 -1.16 10.10 15.53
N GLY A 23 -0.63 9.36 16.50
CA GLY A 23 0.72 9.51 17.03
C GLY A 23 1.67 8.42 16.52
N GLU A 24 2.95 8.57 16.83
CA GLU A 24 4.00 7.63 16.39
C GLU A 24 3.85 6.23 17.01
N ASP A 25 3.30 6.15 18.23
CA ASP A 25 3.05 4.89 18.94
C ASP A 25 1.76 4.18 18.52
N ASP A 26 0.99 4.76 17.59
CA ASP A 26 -0.18 4.09 17.05
C ASP A 26 0.21 2.90 16.16
N GLU A 27 -0.66 1.90 16.08
CA GLU A 27 -0.41 0.73 15.25
C GLU A 27 -1.38 0.69 14.07
N LEU A 28 -0.84 0.63 12.86
CA LEU A 28 -1.54 0.34 11.62
C LEU A 28 -1.36 -1.13 11.27
N ALA A 29 -2.47 -1.79 10.93
CA ALA A 29 -2.44 -3.16 10.44
C ALA A 29 -2.63 -3.17 8.92
N LEU A 30 -1.63 -3.64 8.19
CA LEU A 30 -1.72 -4.00 6.77
C LEU A 30 -1.86 -5.52 6.65
N GLN A 31 -3.01 -5.98 6.20
CA GLN A 31 -3.31 -7.40 6.00
C GLN A 31 -3.39 -7.71 4.52
N VAL A 32 -2.68 -8.76 4.10
CA VAL A 32 -2.78 -9.43 2.79
C VAL A 32 -3.03 -10.91 3.07
N ASP A 33 -4.29 -11.33 3.09
CA ASP A 33 -4.79 -12.67 3.47
C ASP A 33 -4.00 -13.40 4.57
N PHE A 34 -2.89 -14.05 4.21
CA PHE A 34 -2.03 -14.88 5.05
C PHE A 34 -0.92 -14.11 5.79
N VAL A 35 -0.65 -12.85 5.46
CA VAL A 35 0.32 -11.98 6.14
C VAL A 35 -0.38 -10.77 6.74
N THR A 36 -0.05 -10.48 8.01
CA THR A 36 -0.41 -9.22 8.65
C THR A 36 0.87 -8.52 9.11
N LEU A 37 1.05 -7.28 8.69
CA LEU A 37 2.11 -6.39 9.14
C LEU A 37 1.52 -5.37 10.12
N SER A 38 2.12 -5.31 11.29
CA SER A 38 1.87 -4.30 12.32
C SER A 38 2.94 -3.23 12.21
N LEU A 39 2.54 -2.00 11.91
CA LEU A 39 3.46 -0.91 11.56
C LEU A 39 3.03 0.36 12.29
N SER A 40 3.97 1.15 12.78
CA SER A 40 3.70 2.55 13.13
C SER A 40 3.28 3.35 11.88
N PRO A 41 2.64 4.52 12.02
CA PRO A 41 2.30 5.36 10.88
C PRO A 41 3.51 5.71 10.01
N LEU A 42 4.67 5.94 10.64
CA LEU A 42 5.90 6.24 9.94
C LEU A 42 6.40 5.05 9.12
N GLU A 43 6.46 3.86 9.72
CA GLU A 43 6.90 2.64 9.02
C GLU A 43 5.98 2.29 7.84
N PHE A 44 4.67 2.51 8.00
CA PHE A 44 3.71 2.32 6.92
C PHE A 44 3.98 3.27 5.73
N ILE A 45 4.24 4.56 6.00
CA ILE A 45 4.58 5.55 4.98
C ILE A 45 5.91 5.20 4.30
N GLN A 46 6.91 4.76 5.07
CA GLN A 46 8.20 4.34 4.56
C GLN A 46 8.08 3.11 3.65
N LEU A 47 7.30 2.11 4.05
CA LEU A 47 7.02 0.92 3.24
C LEU A 47 6.37 1.31 1.90
N ALA A 48 5.30 2.13 1.96
CA ALA A 48 4.61 2.59 0.76
C ALA A 48 5.56 3.37 -0.18
N SER A 49 6.41 4.23 0.37
CA SER A 49 7.39 5.01 -0.38
C SER A 49 8.45 4.10 -1.04
N SER A 50 8.94 3.10 -0.31
CA SER A 50 9.90 2.11 -0.83
C SER A 50 9.31 1.31 -2.00
N LEU A 51 8.09 0.80 -1.85
CA LEU A 51 7.40 0.09 -2.93
C LEU A 51 7.23 0.98 -4.17
N ARG A 52 6.89 2.26 -3.97
CA ARG A 52 6.75 3.20 -5.09
C ARG A 52 8.06 3.40 -5.85
N LEU A 53 9.16 3.63 -5.14
CA LEU A 53 10.48 3.79 -5.77
C LEU A 53 10.92 2.53 -6.54
N SER A 54 10.61 1.34 -6.01
CA SER A 54 10.88 0.09 -6.72
C SER A 54 10.06 -0.04 -8.01
N VAL A 55 8.79 0.37 -7.99
CA VAL A 55 7.96 0.41 -9.21
C VAL A 55 8.50 1.43 -10.20
N ASP A 56 8.85 2.64 -9.76
CA ASP A 56 9.39 3.67 -10.64
C ASP A 56 10.70 3.19 -11.32
N GLY A 57 11.62 2.58 -10.58
CA GLY A 57 12.84 1.99 -11.14
C GLY A 57 12.59 0.84 -12.14
N LEU A 58 11.55 0.03 -11.91
CA LEU A 58 11.14 -1.01 -12.88
C LEU A 58 10.62 -0.39 -14.18
N LEU A 59 9.86 0.71 -14.09
CA LEU A 59 9.31 1.39 -15.26
C LEU A 59 10.38 2.14 -16.07
N GLU A 60 11.41 2.67 -15.42
CA GLU A 60 12.57 3.24 -16.12
C GLU A 60 13.25 2.21 -17.03
N GLN A 61 13.35 0.96 -16.57
CA GLN A 61 13.93 -0.15 -17.34
C GLN A 61 12.95 -0.74 -18.36
N HIS A 62 11.65 -0.70 -18.07
CA HIS A 62 10.61 -1.29 -18.91
C HIS A 62 9.43 -0.32 -19.14
N PRO A 63 9.59 0.73 -19.95
CA PRO A 63 8.56 1.74 -20.18
C PRO A 63 7.23 1.17 -20.72
N GLY A 64 7.29 0.04 -21.44
CA GLY A 64 6.10 -0.64 -21.97
C GLY A 64 5.10 -1.12 -20.90
N LEU A 65 5.54 -1.25 -19.64
CA LEU A 65 4.70 -1.66 -18.51
C LEU A 65 3.93 -0.50 -17.86
N GLN A 66 4.16 0.75 -18.30
CA GLN A 66 3.50 1.92 -17.73
C GLN A 66 1.97 1.84 -17.78
N ARG A 67 1.41 1.16 -18.80
CA ARG A 67 -0.03 0.91 -18.91
C ARG A 67 -0.59 0.02 -17.80
N ALA A 68 0.19 -0.96 -17.33
CA ALA A 68 -0.23 -1.84 -16.24
C ALA A 68 -0.33 -1.06 -14.92
N VAL A 69 0.57 -0.10 -14.71
CA VAL A 69 0.56 0.76 -13.53
C VAL A 69 -0.63 1.71 -13.55
N ILE A 70 -0.93 2.34 -14.68
CA ILE A 70 -2.12 3.19 -14.84
C ILE A 70 -3.39 2.39 -14.56
N ALA A 71 -3.53 1.20 -15.16
CA ALA A 71 -4.67 0.32 -14.90
C ALA A 71 -4.77 -0.07 -13.41
N ALA A 72 -3.65 -0.31 -12.73
CA ALA A 72 -3.63 -0.61 -11.30
C ALA A 72 -4.10 0.57 -10.43
N PHE A 73 -3.82 1.81 -10.81
CA PHE A 73 -4.29 3.02 -10.12
C PHE A 73 -5.75 3.38 -10.47
N ASP A 74 -6.20 3.06 -11.68
CA ASP A 74 -7.58 3.25 -12.15
C ASP A 74 -8.58 2.25 -11.55
N LEU A 75 -8.13 1.19 -10.88
CA LEU A 75 -8.96 0.24 -10.13
C LEU A 75 -9.62 0.84 -8.86
N ARG A 76 -9.79 2.15 -8.80
CA ARG A 76 -10.59 2.85 -7.79
C ARG A 76 -11.79 3.55 -8.43
N ALA A 77 -12.94 2.86 -8.39
CA ALA A 77 -14.23 3.43 -8.02
C ALA A 77 -14.91 2.47 -7.05
#